data_AF-A0A7C2R347-F1
#
_entry.id   AF-A0A7C2R347-F1
#
_cell.length_a   1.000
_cell.length_b   1.000
_cell.length_c   1.000
_cell.angle_alpha   90.00
_cell.angle_beta   90.00
_cell.angle_gamma   90.00
#
_symmetry.space_group_name_H-M   'P 1'
#
loop_
_entity.id
_entity.type
_entity.pdbx_description
1 polymer ?
#
loop_
_entity_poly.entity_id
_entity_poly.type
_entity_poly.pdbx_seq_one_letter_code
_entity_poly.pdbx_strand_id
1 'polypeptide(L)'
;MATRSGVAHSTKQDSYLAGQELANKALQNAGIEKCNFALVFASVEHRVEKLLEGIKSILGPGTHIMGATSPGILTNDFLSYEGMLAGILVVASDSITFNSCHTGNLNEGLEIIGKRFGRELKGMLGGSDSNLLLIYDAIVKGNTEAMDFHIASPLISEIESEIGKWPPVAGVGIVDIVRPQEIRMWDKNAIVESEIMGLVIKGGVRMDTTIMHGCKPASDYHRITRMEGNKLLEVNERPALELVREYLGDPDDVD
;
A
#
# COMPACT_ATOMS: atom_id res chain seq x y z
N MET A 1 6.01 -10.50 26.47
CA MET A 1 6.23 -11.65 25.57
C MET A 1 7.26 -11.26 24.51
N ALA A 2 7.99 -12.20 23.92
CA ALA A 2 8.75 -11.90 22.70
C ALA A 2 7.78 -11.50 21.57
N THR A 3 8.11 -10.49 20.77
CA THR A 3 7.32 -10.16 19.57
C THR A 3 7.34 -11.35 18.62
N ARG A 4 6.18 -11.78 18.15
CA ARG A 4 6.03 -12.86 17.17
C ARG A 4 5.19 -12.39 16.00
N SER A 5 5.53 -12.87 14.81
CA SER A 5 4.79 -12.56 13.59
C SER A 5 4.69 -13.78 12.70
N GLY A 6 3.70 -13.77 11.81
CA GLY A 6 3.45 -14.85 10.86
C GLY A 6 2.83 -14.30 9.60
N VAL A 7 3.23 -14.86 8.47
CA VAL A 7 2.75 -14.49 7.13
C VAL A 7 2.04 -15.69 6.52
N ALA A 8 0.98 -15.44 5.77
CA ALA A 8 0.29 -16.46 4.99
C ALA A 8 -0.33 -15.86 3.73
N HIS A 9 -0.67 -16.74 2.78
CA HIS A 9 -1.45 -16.43 1.59
C HIS A 9 -2.62 -17.41 1.43
N SER A 10 -3.60 -17.02 0.62
CA SER A 10 -4.72 -17.85 0.19
C SER A 10 -4.98 -17.63 -1.30
N THR A 11 -5.37 -18.71 -1.97
CA THR A 11 -5.83 -18.71 -3.37
C THR A 11 -7.29 -19.20 -3.48
N LYS A 12 -8.02 -19.18 -2.35
CA LYS A 12 -9.41 -19.64 -2.31
C LYS A 12 -10.33 -18.62 -2.98
N GLN A 13 -11.24 -19.12 -3.81
CA GLN A 13 -12.22 -18.27 -4.50
C GLN A 13 -13.35 -17.78 -3.58
N ASP A 14 -13.65 -18.52 -2.50
CA ASP A 14 -14.62 -18.03 -1.51
C ASP A 14 -13.93 -17.06 -0.55
N SER A 15 -14.33 -15.77 -0.57
CA SER A 15 -13.72 -14.74 0.26
C SER A 15 -13.75 -15.05 1.75
N TYR A 16 -14.84 -15.61 2.27
CA TYR A 16 -14.94 -15.89 3.71
C TYR A 16 -13.98 -17.01 4.11
N LEU A 17 -13.96 -18.10 3.33
CA LEU A 17 -13.04 -19.21 3.56
C LEU A 17 -11.57 -18.81 3.34
N ALA A 18 -11.30 -17.92 2.39
CA ALA A 18 -9.97 -17.33 2.19
C ALA A 18 -9.53 -16.56 3.44
N GLY A 19 -10.42 -15.76 4.01
CA GLY A 19 -10.15 -15.00 5.24
C GLY A 19 -9.87 -15.90 6.44
N GLN A 20 -10.65 -16.97 6.60
CA GLN A 20 -10.40 -17.97 7.64
C GLN A 20 -9.06 -18.69 7.43
N GLU A 21 -8.74 -19.07 6.20
CA GLU A 21 -7.49 -19.76 5.88
C GLU A 21 -6.28 -18.87 6.18
N LEU A 22 -6.32 -17.60 5.74
CA LEU A 22 -5.28 -16.61 6.00
C LEU A 22 -4.99 -16.50 7.50
N ALA A 23 -6.02 -16.22 8.29
CA ALA A 23 -5.87 -15.98 9.71
C ALA A 23 -5.34 -17.22 10.45
N ASN A 24 -5.89 -18.41 10.17
CA ASN A 24 -5.43 -19.66 10.78
C ASN A 24 -3.96 -19.96 10.45
N LYS A 25 -3.60 -19.90 9.17
CA LYS A 25 -2.22 -20.17 8.72
C LYS A 25 -1.24 -19.16 9.31
N ALA A 26 -1.60 -17.87 9.34
CA ALA A 26 -0.73 -16.84 9.87
C ALA A 26 -0.49 -16.98 11.38
N LEU A 27 -1.53 -17.28 12.16
CA LEU A 27 -1.42 -17.59 13.58
C LEU A 27 -0.56 -18.85 13.82
N GLN A 28 -0.77 -19.91 13.03
CA GLN A 28 0.01 -21.14 13.10
C GLN A 28 1.50 -20.89 12.76
N ASN A 29 1.78 -20.17 11.68
CA ASN A 29 3.14 -19.82 11.26
C ASN A 29 3.85 -18.93 12.29
N ALA A 30 3.11 -18.04 12.94
CA ALA A 30 3.60 -17.25 14.07
C ALA A 30 3.74 -18.07 15.36
N GLY A 31 3.04 -19.22 15.47
CA GLY A 31 2.88 -20.04 16.67
C GLY A 31 2.21 -19.32 17.84
N ILE A 32 1.23 -18.47 17.57
CA ILE A 32 0.47 -17.66 18.54
C ILE A 32 -1.03 -17.97 18.43
N GLU A 33 -1.78 -17.70 19.49
CA GLU A 33 -3.25 -17.88 19.50
C GLU A 33 -4.00 -16.58 19.18
N LYS A 34 -3.36 -15.43 19.40
CA LYS A 34 -3.92 -14.09 19.18
C LYS A 34 -2.84 -13.13 18.72
N CYS A 35 -3.25 -12.09 18.00
CA CYS A 35 -2.37 -11.02 17.54
C CYS A 35 -2.93 -9.64 17.94
N ASN A 36 -2.07 -8.63 17.97
CA ASN A 36 -2.47 -7.24 18.19
C ASN A 36 -2.86 -6.53 16.89
N PHE A 37 -2.25 -6.94 15.78
CA PHE A 37 -2.40 -6.29 14.49
C PHE A 37 -2.32 -7.30 13.34
N ALA A 38 -3.06 -7.02 12.27
CA ALA A 38 -2.98 -7.73 11.01
C ALA A 38 -2.92 -6.75 9.81
N LEU A 39 -1.94 -6.94 8.93
CA LEU A 39 -1.86 -6.25 7.64
C LEU A 39 -2.31 -7.21 6.54
N VAL A 40 -3.33 -6.84 5.77
CA VAL A 40 -3.99 -7.73 4.81
C VAL A 40 -4.01 -7.09 3.43
N PHE A 41 -3.65 -7.84 2.40
CA PHE A 41 -3.85 -7.43 1.01
C PHE A 41 -4.65 -8.50 0.26
N ALA A 42 -5.48 -8.09 -0.68
CA ALA A 42 -6.26 -9.03 -1.48
C ALA A 42 -6.53 -8.52 -2.89
N SER A 43 -6.70 -9.41 -3.85
CA SER A 43 -7.11 -9.03 -5.19
C SER A 43 -8.54 -8.49 -5.22
N VAL A 44 -8.86 -7.68 -6.22
CA VAL A 44 -10.16 -7.01 -6.39
C VAL A 44 -11.33 -7.98 -6.55
N GLU A 45 -11.08 -9.23 -6.94
CA GLU A 45 -12.09 -10.28 -7.04
C GLU A 45 -12.68 -10.66 -5.67
N HIS A 46 -11.94 -10.43 -4.58
CA HIS A 46 -12.46 -10.69 -3.24
C HIS A 46 -13.49 -9.65 -2.82
N ARG A 47 -14.69 -10.14 -2.47
CA ARG A 47 -15.62 -9.39 -1.63
C ARG A 47 -14.98 -9.08 -0.27
N VAL A 48 -14.50 -7.85 -0.11
CA VAL A 48 -13.72 -7.40 1.06
C VAL A 48 -14.47 -7.63 2.36
N GLU A 49 -15.78 -7.37 2.41
CA GLU A 49 -16.59 -7.56 3.61
C GLU A 49 -16.54 -9.01 4.07
N LYS A 50 -16.66 -9.95 3.13
CA LYS A 50 -16.62 -11.39 3.42
C LYS A 50 -15.23 -11.87 3.79
N LEU A 51 -14.21 -11.34 3.14
CA LEU A 51 -12.82 -11.63 3.49
C LEU A 51 -12.51 -11.19 4.93
N LEU A 52 -12.84 -9.95 5.28
CA LEU A 52 -12.61 -9.40 6.62
C LEU A 52 -13.48 -10.10 7.67
N GLU A 53 -14.72 -10.49 7.35
CA GLU A 53 -15.57 -11.32 8.22
C GLU A 53 -14.90 -12.67 8.52
N GLY A 54 -14.35 -13.32 7.50
CA GLY A 54 -13.60 -14.58 7.64
C GLY A 54 -12.37 -14.43 8.54
N ILE A 55 -11.58 -13.38 8.32
CA ILE A 55 -10.40 -13.08 9.14
C ILE A 55 -10.80 -12.83 10.61
N LYS A 56 -11.81 -11.97 10.83
CA LYS A 56 -12.30 -11.63 12.19
C LYS A 56 -12.93 -12.81 12.92
N SER A 57 -13.49 -13.79 12.20
CA SER A 57 -14.00 -15.02 12.81
C SER A 57 -12.91 -15.83 13.52
N ILE A 58 -11.65 -15.68 13.10
CA ILE A 58 -10.49 -16.36 13.68
C ILE A 58 -9.71 -15.43 14.61
N LEU A 59 -9.40 -14.21 14.18
CA LEU A 59 -8.58 -13.27 14.97
C LEU A 59 -9.38 -12.59 16.10
N GLY A 60 -10.70 -12.65 16.06
CA GLY A 60 -11.60 -11.92 16.94
C GLY A 60 -12.03 -10.56 16.36
N PRO A 61 -13.23 -10.07 16.70
CA PRO A 61 -13.84 -8.87 16.11
C PRO A 61 -13.12 -7.57 16.48
N GLY A 62 -12.34 -7.56 17.57
CA GLY A 62 -11.59 -6.38 18.05
C GLY A 62 -10.18 -6.24 17.48
N THR A 63 -9.73 -7.18 16.62
CA THR A 63 -8.37 -7.13 16.08
C THR A 63 -8.24 -5.97 15.08
N HIS A 64 -7.16 -5.19 15.23
CA HIS A 64 -6.83 -4.12 14.30
C HIS A 64 -6.35 -4.71 12.98
N ILE A 65 -7.19 -4.65 11.96
CA ILE A 65 -6.88 -5.07 10.59
C ILE A 65 -6.73 -3.83 9.72
N MET A 66 -5.65 -3.73 8.97
CA MET A 66 -5.42 -2.67 7.99
C MET A 66 -4.97 -3.25 6.65
N GLY A 67 -5.24 -2.56 5.56
CA GLY A 67 -4.63 -2.85 4.27
C GLY A 67 -5.46 -2.41 3.08
N ALA A 68 -5.26 -3.04 1.93
CA ALA A 68 -5.86 -2.61 0.68
C ALA A 68 -5.95 -3.72 -0.36
N THR A 69 -6.65 -3.45 -1.45
CA THR A 69 -6.58 -4.27 -2.64
C THR A 69 -5.16 -4.28 -3.21
N SER A 70 -4.75 -5.36 -3.87
CA SER A 70 -3.45 -5.51 -4.52
C SER A 70 -3.56 -6.39 -5.76
N PRO A 71 -2.90 -6.05 -6.88
CA PRO A 71 -2.91 -6.86 -8.10
C PRO A 71 -2.12 -8.17 -7.98
N GLY A 72 -1.33 -8.33 -6.91
CA GLY A 72 -0.57 -9.55 -6.65
C GLY A 72 -0.21 -9.70 -5.18
N ILE A 73 0.24 -10.90 -4.81
CA ILE A 73 0.68 -11.22 -3.44
C ILE A 73 2.09 -11.82 -3.51
N LEU A 74 2.96 -11.28 -2.66
CA LEU A 74 4.32 -11.77 -2.44
C LEU A 74 4.51 -12.03 -0.93
N THR A 75 4.92 -13.24 -0.58
CA THR A 75 5.34 -13.64 0.77
C THR A 75 6.78 -14.14 0.73
N ASN A 76 7.26 -14.73 1.83
CA ASN A 76 8.56 -15.39 1.91
C ASN A 76 8.68 -16.63 0.99
N ASP A 77 7.56 -17.23 0.59
CA ASP A 77 7.50 -18.53 -0.09
C ASP A 77 6.46 -18.60 -1.22
N PHE A 78 5.81 -17.48 -1.54
CA PHE A 78 4.77 -17.41 -2.57
C PHE A 78 4.85 -16.09 -3.34
N LEU A 79 4.64 -16.16 -4.65
CA LEU A 79 4.50 -15.02 -5.54
C LEU A 79 3.45 -15.37 -6.60
N SER A 80 2.42 -14.54 -6.74
CA SER A 80 1.49 -14.62 -7.86
C SER A 80 0.86 -13.27 -8.16
N TYR A 81 0.53 -13.06 -9.43
CA TYR A 81 -0.35 -12.00 -9.95
C TYR A 81 -1.61 -12.58 -10.58
N GLU A 82 -1.80 -13.91 -10.52
CA GLU A 82 -2.86 -14.62 -11.19
C GLU A 82 -3.86 -15.23 -10.21
N GLY A 83 -5.13 -15.07 -10.53
CA GLY A 83 -6.25 -15.65 -9.78
C GLY A 83 -6.71 -14.78 -8.62
N MET A 84 -7.52 -15.39 -7.75
CA MET A 84 -8.12 -14.74 -6.61
C MET A 84 -7.19 -14.91 -5.41
N LEU A 85 -6.43 -13.86 -5.10
CA LEU A 85 -5.29 -13.90 -4.20
C LEU A 85 -5.55 -13.08 -2.94
N ALA A 86 -5.08 -13.56 -1.80
CA ALA A 86 -5.02 -12.76 -0.60
C ALA A 86 -3.78 -13.11 0.23
N GLY A 87 -3.27 -12.14 0.99
CA GLY A 87 -2.08 -12.25 1.83
C GLY A 87 -2.29 -11.54 3.16
N ILE A 88 -1.67 -12.06 4.21
CA ILE A 88 -1.76 -11.50 5.57
C ILE A 88 -0.40 -11.55 6.27
N LEU A 89 -0.12 -10.54 7.08
CA LEU A 89 0.87 -10.53 8.15
C LEU A 89 0.12 -10.34 9.48
N VAL A 90 0.36 -11.19 10.46
CA VAL A 90 -0.09 -10.98 11.85
C VAL A 90 1.08 -10.68 12.76
N VAL A 91 0.87 -9.82 13.77
CA VAL A 91 1.88 -9.46 14.77
C VAL A 91 1.30 -9.52 16.18
N ALA A 92 1.96 -10.24 17.08
CA ALA A 92 1.72 -10.22 18.51
C ALA A 92 2.91 -9.61 19.26
N SER A 93 2.68 -8.61 20.09
CA SER A 93 3.68 -7.94 20.90
C SER A 93 3.06 -7.24 22.10
N ASP A 94 3.77 -7.25 23.23
CA ASP A 94 3.44 -6.42 24.40
C ASP A 94 4.25 -5.11 24.41
N SER A 95 5.22 -4.95 23.51
CA SER A 95 6.12 -3.79 23.44
C SER A 95 5.89 -2.91 22.22
N ILE A 96 5.04 -3.34 21.28
CA ILE A 96 4.72 -2.59 20.05
C ILE A 96 3.26 -2.17 20.09
N THR A 97 2.98 -0.90 19.74
CA THR A 97 1.62 -0.39 19.55
C THR A 97 1.39 0.00 18.09
N PHE A 98 0.16 -0.20 17.63
CA PHE A 98 -0.30 0.08 16.28
C PHE A 98 -1.46 1.05 16.36
N ASN A 99 -1.28 2.27 15.86
CA ASN A 99 -2.33 3.28 15.80
C ASN A 99 -2.49 3.73 14.36
N SER A 100 -3.73 3.89 13.91
CA SER A 100 -4.03 4.27 12.54
C SER A 100 -4.93 5.50 12.47
N CYS A 101 -4.75 6.27 11.39
CA CYS A 101 -5.67 7.31 10.93
C CYS A 101 -5.83 7.18 9.41
N HIS A 102 -6.92 7.73 8.89
CA HIS A 102 -7.15 7.82 7.46
C HIS A 102 -7.94 9.08 7.14
N THR A 103 -7.66 9.64 5.97
CA THR A 103 -8.33 10.84 5.48
C THR A 103 -8.69 10.65 4.01
N GLY A 104 -9.94 10.92 3.67
CA GLY A 104 -10.48 10.60 2.36
C GLY A 104 -10.75 11.74 1.42
N ASN A 105 -11.31 11.35 0.26
CA ASN A 105 -11.64 12.16 -0.89
C ASN A 105 -10.42 12.85 -1.51
N LEU A 106 -9.46 12.07 -1.99
CA LEU A 106 -8.25 12.57 -2.65
C LEU A 106 -8.56 13.47 -3.87
N ASN A 107 -9.72 13.28 -4.49
CA ASN A 107 -10.21 14.14 -5.58
C ASN A 107 -10.56 15.58 -5.13
N GLU A 108 -10.69 15.86 -3.83
CA GLU A 108 -10.89 17.21 -3.27
C GLU A 108 -9.67 18.12 -3.52
N GLY A 109 -8.48 17.53 -3.64
CA GLY A 109 -7.21 18.24 -3.79
C GLY A 109 -6.16 17.69 -2.84
N LEU A 110 -5.03 17.26 -3.39
CA LEU A 110 -3.97 16.57 -2.66
C LEU A 110 -3.35 17.43 -1.56
N GLU A 111 -3.29 18.75 -1.76
CA GLU A 111 -2.78 19.69 -0.77
C GLU A 111 -3.72 19.79 0.44
N ILE A 112 -5.03 19.86 0.18
CA ILE A 112 -6.06 19.92 1.22
C ILE A 112 -6.04 18.65 2.06
N ILE A 113 -5.99 17.49 1.39
CA ILE A 113 -5.96 16.19 2.05
C ILE A 113 -4.64 15.98 2.80
N GLY A 114 -3.50 16.31 2.19
CA GLY A 114 -2.19 16.20 2.83
C GLY A 114 -2.10 17.01 4.12
N LYS A 115 -2.65 18.23 4.12
CA LYS A 115 -2.70 19.09 5.31
C LYS A 115 -3.63 18.53 6.39
N ARG A 116 -4.81 18.03 6.01
CA ARG A 116 -5.77 17.43 6.95
C ARG A 116 -5.17 16.18 7.60
N PHE A 117 -4.63 15.27 6.78
CA PHE A 117 -3.97 14.05 7.24
C PHE A 117 -2.73 14.34 8.09
N GLY A 118 -1.91 15.33 7.70
CA GLY A 118 -0.74 15.76 8.45
C GLY A 118 -1.06 16.24 9.86
N ARG A 119 -2.18 16.94 10.06
CA ARG A 119 -2.64 17.35 11.41
C ARG A 119 -3.07 16.18 12.28
N GLU A 120 -3.80 15.23 11.71
CA GLU A 120 -4.19 14.00 12.42
C GLU A 120 -2.95 13.20 12.81
N LEU A 121 -2.05 13.01 11.85
CA LEU A 121 -0.80 12.27 12.03
C LEU A 121 0.10 12.93 13.09
N LYS A 122 0.20 14.27 13.11
CA LYS A 122 0.94 15.02 14.13
C LYS A 122 0.48 14.70 15.56
N GLY A 123 -0.83 14.48 15.76
CA GLY A 123 -1.37 14.10 17.07
C GLY A 123 -0.96 12.69 17.51
N MET A 124 -0.61 11.82 16.55
CA MET A 124 -0.21 10.43 16.79
C MET A 124 1.31 10.26 16.87
N LEU A 125 2.06 11.09 16.13
CA LEU A 125 3.51 11.14 16.15
C LEU A 125 3.97 11.84 17.44
N GLY A 126 4.64 11.08 18.31
CA GLY A 126 5.21 11.61 19.54
C GLY A 126 6.38 10.76 20.01
N GLY A 127 7.39 11.38 20.61
CA GLY A 127 8.63 10.69 20.97
C GLY A 127 9.49 10.32 19.76
N SER A 128 10.67 9.74 20.02
CA SER A 128 11.64 9.36 18.97
C SER A 128 11.48 7.93 18.46
N ASP A 129 10.43 7.22 18.89
CA ASP A 129 10.22 5.78 18.69
C ASP A 129 9.08 5.45 17.71
N SER A 130 8.64 6.43 16.91
CA SER A 130 7.57 6.24 15.92
C SER A 130 8.14 5.80 14.58
N ASN A 131 7.47 4.85 13.92
CA ASN A 131 7.66 4.46 12.54
C ASN A 131 6.31 4.59 11.81
N LEU A 132 6.32 4.77 10.49
CA LEU A 132 5.11 5.03 9.72
C LEU A 132 5.02 4.12 8.48
N LEU A 133 3.88 3.45 8.31
CA LEU A 133 3.46 2.93 7.01
C LEU A 133 2.37 3.83 6.43
N LEU A 134 2.56 4.26 5.18
CA LEU A 134 1.63 5.14 4.47
C LEU A 134 1.07 4.41 3.24
N ILE A 135 -0.24 4.31 3.13
CA ILE A 135 -0.91 3.66 1.99
C ILE A 135 -1.93 4.64 1.45
N TYR A 136 -1.96 4.86 0.14
CA TYR A 136 -2.97 5.73 -0.46
C TYR A 136 -3.50 5.13 -1.77
N ASP A 137 -4.74 5.46 -2.11
CA ASP A 137 -5.32 5.13 -3.41
C ASP A 137 -4.70 6.04 -4.47
N ALA A 138 -3.87 5.49 -5.35
CA ALA A 138 -3.15 6.29 -6.34
C ALA A 138 -3.98 6.57 -7.59
N ILE A 139 -5.23 6.08 -7.67
CA ILE A 139 -6.11 6.29 -8.83
C ILE A 139 -7.10 7.41 -8.55
N VAL A 140 -7.24 8.32 -9.53
CA VAL A 140 -8.31 9.32 -9.52
C VAL A 140 -9.64 8.61 -9.82
N LYS A 141 -10.55 8.62 -8.84
CA LYS A 141 -11.87 7.99 -8.99
C LYS A 141 -12.79 8.80 -9.90
N GLY A 142 -13.61 8.11 -10.68
CA GLY A 142 -14.66 8.71 -11.50
C GLY A 142 -14.22 9.19 -12.89
N ASN A 143 -12.92 9.19 -13.21
CA ASN A 143 -12.47 9.31 -14.60
C ASN A 143 -12.49 7.92 -15.27
N THR A 144 -13.33 7.75 -16.29
CA THR A 144 -13.46 6.51 -17.06
C THR A 144 -12.90 6.61 -18.48
N GLU A 145 -12.53 7.82 -18.91
CA GLU A 145 -11.95 8.05 -20.24
C GLU A 145 -10.44 7.82 -20.24
N ALA A 146 -9.78 8.12 -19.13
CA ALA A 146 -8.34 7.92 -18.94
C ALA A 146 -8.01 7.52 -17.50
N MET A 147 -6.90 6.77 -17.35
CA MET A 147 -6.35 6.43 -16.04
C MET A 147 -5.47 7.59 -15.56
N ASP A 148 -6.03 8.39 -14.66
CA ASP A 148 -5.31 9.45 -13.97
C ASP A 148 -4.80 8.98 -12.61
N PHE A 149 -3.63 9.50 -12.24
CA PHE A 149 -2.95 9.14 -11.01
C PHE A 149 -2.84 10.31 -10.05
N HIS A 150 -3.09 10.04 -8.77
CA HIS A 150 -2.70 10.93 -7.68
C HIS A 150 -1.18 10.84 -7.48
N ILE A 151 -0.48 11.91 -7.87
CA ILE A 151 0.96 12.03 -7.64
C ILE A 151 1.20 12.29 -6.15
N ALA A 152 2.04 11.49 -5.48
CA ALA A 152 2.23 11.61 -4.03
C ALA A 152 2.88 12.93 -3.56
N SER A 153 3.63 13.63 -4.42
CA SER A 153 4.46 14.77 -4.00
C SER A 153 3.70 15.88 -3.26
N PRO A 154 2.53 16.36 -3.72
CA PRO A 154 1.74 17.36 -2.99
C PRO A 154 1.22 16.84 -1.64
N LEU A 155 0.78 15.57 -1.58
CA LEU A 155 0.40 14.93 -0.31
C LEU A 155 1.57 14.94 0.67
N ILE A 156 2.74 14.45 0.25
CA ILE A 156 3.93 14.36 1.10
C ILE A 156 4.36 15.75 1.59
N SER A 157 4.39 16.74 0.69
CA SER A 157 4.77 18.12 1.03
C SER A 157 3.86 18.73 2.09
N GLU A 158 2.54 18.57 1.97
CA GLU A 158 1.61 19.12 2.94
C GLU A 158 1.56 18.33 4.25
N ILE A 159 1.83 17.03 4.22
CA ILE A 159 2.01 16.25 5.45
C ILE A 159 3.26 16.75 6.20
N GLU A 160 4.38 16.93 5.49
CA GLU A 160 5.63 17.43 6.05
C GLU A 160 5.45 18.82 6.67
N SER A 161 4.69 19.70 6.03
CA SER A 161 4.43 21.05 6.53
C SER A 161 3.72 21.05 7.91
N GLU A 162 2.93 20.01 8.19
CA GLU A 162 2.20 19.86 9.45
C GLU A 162 3.01 19.07 10.51
N ILE A 163 3.65 17.96 10.13
CA ILE A 163 4.40 17.10 11.08
C ILE A 163 5.83 17.58 11.36
N GLY A 164 6.38 18.42 10.49
CA GLY A 164 7.74 18.98 10.58
C GLY A 164 8.83 17.98 10.19
N LYS A 165 9.03 16.92 10.98
CA LYS A 165 10.07 15.91 10.71
C LYS A 165 9.46 14.52 10.56
N TRP A 166 9.74 13.88 9.43
CA TRP A 166 9.33 12.51 9.17
C TRP A 166 9.99 11.51 10.14
N PRO A 167 9.24 10.58 10.73
CA PRO A 167 9.81 9.35 11.29
C PRO A 167 10.36 8.46 10.16
N PRO A 168 11.06 7.35 10.48
CA PRO A 168 11.22 6.27 9.52
C PRO A 168 9.88 5.91 8.87
N VAL A 169 9.82 5.99 7.54
CA VAL A 169 8.59 5.84 6.77
C VAL A 169 8.81 4.95 5.55
N ALA A 170 7.85 4.08 5.28
CA ALA A 170 7.66 3.45 3.98
C ALA A 170 6.19 3.56 3.60
N GLY A 171 5.91 3.32 2.32
CA GLY A 171 4.55 3.36 1.85
C GLY A 171 4.40 2.93 0.41
N VAL A 172 3.15 2.90 -0.03
CA VAL A 172 2.77 2.51 -1.38
C VAL A 172 1.53 3.28 -1.83
N GLY A 173 1.55 3.73 -3.08
CA GLY A 173 0.35 4.11 -3.81
C GLY A 173 -0.25 2.88 -4.46
N ILE A 174 -1.47 2.52 -4.08
CA ILE A 174 -2.15 1.34 -4.62
C ILE A 174 -2.59 1.66 -6.05
N VAL A 175 -2.20 0.79 -6.97
CA VAL A 175 -2.57 0.86 -8.39
C VAL A 175 -3.03 -0.53 -8.82
N ASP A 176 -4.15 -0.56 -9.51
CA ASP A 176 -4.61 -1.71 -10.28
C ASP A 176 -4.92 -1.21 -11.69
N ILE A 177 -4.13 -1.63 -12.67
CA ILE A 177 -4.27 -1.17 -14.05
C ILE A 177 -5.43 -1.87 -14.77
N VAL A 178 -5.87 -3.04 -14.28
CA VAL A 178 -6.95 -3.83 -14.88
C VAL A 178 -8.29 -3.35 -14.37
N ARG A 179 -8.39 -3.07 -13.06
CA ARG A 179 -9.63 -2.58 -12.41
C ARG A 179 -9.38 -1.37 -11.51
N PRO A 180 -8.93 -0.23 -12.08
CA PRO A 180 -8.52 0.96 -11.32
C PRO A 180 -9.63 1.53 -10.41
N GLN A 181 -10.88 1.41 -10.83
CA GLN A 181 -12.02 1.95 -10.08
C GLN A 181 -12.43 1.05 -8.90
N GLU A 182 -12.00 -0.21 -8.86
CA GLU A 182 -12.34 -1.20 -7.83
C GLU A 182 -11.37 -1.21 -6.64
N ILE A 183 -10.35 -0.35 -6.62
CA ILE A 183 -9.43 -0.24 -5.47
C ILE A 183 -10.24 0.08 -4.21
N ARG A 184 -10.00 -0.71 -3.16
CA ARG A 184 -10.57 -0.56 -1.82
C ARG A 184 -9.46 -0.65 -0.78
N MET A 185 -9.65 0.08 0.30
CA MET A 185 -8.75 0.14 1.43
C MET A 185 -9.55 -0.13 2.71
N TRP A 186 -8.90 -0.59 3.77
CA TRP A 186 -9.59 -0.86 5.03
C TRP A 186 -8.72 -0.58 6.23
N ASP A 187 -9.36 -0.08 7.29
CA ASP A 187 -8.79 0.13 8.61
C ASP A 187 -9.82 -0.18 9.69
N LYS A 188 -9.51 -1.14 10.56
CA LYS A 188 -10.39 -1.68 11.61
C LYS A 188 -11.73 -2.18 11.06
N ASN A 189 -12.74 -1.32 11.05
CA ASN A 189 -14.10 -1.60 10.56
C ASN A 189 -14.49 -0.75 9.35
N ALA A 190 -13.67 0.24 8.98
CA ALA A 190 -13.91 1.07 7.81
C ALA A 190 -13.40 0.36 6.56
N ILE A 191 -14.20 0.44 5.49
CA ILE A 191 -13.80 0.11 4.12
C ILE A 191 -13.97 1.42 3.35
N VAL A 192 -12.88 1.89 2.72
CA VAL A 192 -12.78 3.22 2.13
C VAL A 192 -12.17 3.15 0.73
N GLU A 193 -12.30 4.22 -0.03
CA GLU A 193 -11.74 4.39 -1.38
C GLU A 193 -11.33 5.86 -1.57
N SER A 194 -10.38 6.14 -2.48
CA SER A 194 -9.89 7.51 -2.70
C SER A 194 -9.39 8.18 -1.41
N GLU A 195 -8.63 7.45 -0.59
CA GLU A 195 -8.12 7.92 0.70
C GLU A 195 -6.61 7.68 0.87
N ILE A 196 -6.05 8.34 1.87
CA ILE A 196 -4.73 8.05 2.44
C ILE A 196 -4.91 7.49 3.85
N MET A 197 -4.14 6.46 4.19
CA MET A 197 -4.08 5.87 5.52
C MET A 197 -2.66 5.85 6.06
N GLY A 198 -2.53 6.05 7.36
CA GLY A 198 -1.26 5.96 8.10
C GLY A 198 -1.35 4.94 9.21
N LEU A 199 -0.33 4.11 9.34
CA LEU A 199 -0.11 3.26 10.51
C LEU A 199 1.12 3.74 11.26
N VAL A 200 0.91 4.34 12.43
CA VAL A 200 1.97 4.68 13.37
C VAL A 200 2.29 3.46 14.22
N ILE A 201 3.52 2.98 14.10
CA ILE A 201 4.05 1.82 14.81
C ILE A 201 5.08 2.31 15.83
N LYS A 202 4.83 2.08 17.12
CA LYS A 202 5.71 2.58 18.21
C LYS A 202 6.22 1.49 19.13
N GLY A 203 7.29 1.79 19.84
CA GLY A 203 7.82 0.97 20.93
C GLY A 203 9.01 0.10 20.52
N GLY A 204 8.97 -1.19 20.86
CA GLY A 204 10.07 -2.15 20.68
C GLY A 204 10.35 -2.56 19.24
N VAL A 205 10.33 -1.62 18.29
CA VAL A 205 10.48 -1.83 16.85
C VAL A 205 11.28 -0.71 16.22
N ARG A 206 12.22 -1.10 15.36
CA ARG A 206 12.96 -0.20 14.47
C ARG A 206 12.58 -0.53 13.04
N MET A 207 12.33 0.49 12.24
CA MET A 207 12.08 0.36 10.81
C MET A 207 13.30 0.82 10.02
N ASP A 208 13.80 -0.05 9.17
CA ASP A 208 14.82 0.25 8.18
C ASP A 208 14.22 0.06 6.80
N THR A 209 14.47 1.00 5.89
CA THR A 209 13.98 0.95 4.52
C THR A 209 15.15 0.85 3.55
N THR A 210 14.97 0.02 2.53
CA THR A 210 15.89 -0.10 1.41
C THR A 210 15.09 -0.13 0.12
N ILE A 211 15.61 0.49 -0.92
CA ILE A 211 14.99 0.49 -2.24
C ILE A 211 15.72 -0.58 -3.05
N MET A 212 14.99 -1.62 -3.43
CA MET A 212 15.48 -2.64 -4.36
C MET A 212 14.82 -2.41 -5.72
N HIS A 213 15.62 -2.27 -6.78
CA HIS A 213 15.12 -2.22 -8.15
C HIS A 213 15.31 -3.60 -8.80
N GLY A 214 14.23 -4.17 -9.33
CA GLY A 214 14.27 -5.37 -10.16
C GLY A 214 14.64 -5.08 -11.63
N CYS A 215 14.90 -3.82 -11.97
CA CYS A 215 15.17 -3.40 -13.34
C CYS A 215 16.68 -3.40 -13.61
N LYS A 216 17.06 -3.90 -14.79
CA LYS A 216 18.37 -3.64 -15.38
C LYS A 216 18.26 -2.40 -16.28
N PRO A 217 19.23 -1.47 -16.28
CA PRO A 217 19.24 -0.36 -17.22
C PRO A 217 19.14 -0.86 -18.66
N ALA A 218 18.25 -0.25 -19.45
CA ALA A 218 18.12 -0.53 -20.88
C ALA A 218 19.28 0.07 -21.70
N SER A 219 19.97 1.07 -21.14
CA SER A 219 21.03 1.83 -21.80
C SER A 219 22.02 2.46 -20.81
N ASP A 220 23.04 3.12 -21.37
CA ASP A 220 23.92 4.05 -20.65
C ASP A 220 23.17 5.36 -20.28
N TYR A 221 23.83 6.23 -19.53
CA TYR A 221 23.24 7.49 -19.09
C TYR A 221 22.89 8.44 -20.25
N HIS A 222 21.70 9.04 -20.15
CA HIS A 222 21.24 10.10 -21.04
C HIS A 222 20.94 11.40 -20.26
N ARG A 223 20.90 12.53 -20.95
CA ARG A 223 20.56 13.83 -20.37
C ARG A 223 19.09 14.15 -20.59
N ILE A 224 18.34 14.39 -19.52
CA ILE A 224 17.00 14.99 -19.60
C ILE A 224 17.16 16.44 -20.07
N THR A 225 16.54 16.81 -21.19
CA THR A 225 16.61 18.17 -21.75
C THR A 225 15.30 18.94 -21.63
N ARG A 226 14.16 18.24 -21.50
CA ARG A 226 12.86 18.87 -21.22
C ARG A 226 11.94 17.97 -20.40
N MET A 227 11.27 18.56 -19.43
CA MET A 227 10.28 17.89 -18.58
C MET A 227 9.15 18.86 -18.22
N GLU A 228 7.97 18.30 -17.93
CA GLU A 228 6.83 19.03 -17.38
C GLU A 228 6.26 18.22 -16.20
N GLY A 229 6.54 18.68 -14.98
CA GLY A 229 6.19 17.92 -13.77
C GLY A 229 6.83 16.53 -13.78
N ASN A 230 6.00 15.48 -13.70
CA ASN A 230 6.42 14.08 -13.78
C ASN A 230 6.52 13.54 -15.22
N LYS A 231 6.25 14.35 -16.25
CA LYS A 231 6.31 13.94 -17.65
C LYS A 231 7.68 14.25 -18.22
N LEU A 232 8.40 13.20 -18.63
CA LEU A 232 9.65 13.31 -19.36
C LEU A 232 9.33 13.55 -20.84
N LEU A 233 9.71 14.72 -21.37
CA LEU A 233 9.35 15.13 -22.73
C LEU A 233 10.51 14.96 -23.71
N GLU A 234 11.73 15.29 -23.28
CA GLU A 234 12.93 15.19 -24.12
C GLU A 234 14.15 14.66 -23.37
N VAL A 235 14.91 13.83 -24.08
CA VAL A 235 16.18 13.26 -23.66
C VAL A 235 17.19 13.45 -24.79
N ASN A 236 18.36 14.01 -24.49
CA ASN A 236 19.38 14.36 -25.47
C ASN A 236 18.86 15.22 -26.63
N GLU A 237 18.02 16.23 -26.34
CA GLU A 237 17.41 17.14 -27.33
C GLU A 237 16.48 16.41 -28.34
N ARG A 238 16.06 15.19 -28.02
CA ARG A 238 15.15 14.37 -28.82
C ARG A 238 13.89 14.03 -28.02
N PRO A 239 12.73 13.81 -28.67
CA PRO A 239 11.53 13.34 -28.00
C PRO A 239 11.79 12.05 -27.21
N ALA A 240 11.38 12.00 -25.94
CA ALA A 240 11.66 10.87 -25.06
C ALA A 240 11.11 9.53 -25.62
N LEU A 241 9.97 9.58 -26.30
CA LEU A 241 9.34 8.39 -26.91
C LEU A 241 10.19 7.76 -28.03
N GLU A 242 10.97 8.54 -28.78
CA GLU A 242 11.87 7.97 -29.79
C GLU A 242 12.92 7.08 -29.14
N LEU A 243 13.50 7.53 -28.04
CA LEU A 243 14.51 6.80 -27.31
C LEU A 243 13.93 5.54 -26.66
N VAL A 244 12.71 5.61 -26.13
CA VAL A 244 11.99 4.45 -25.60
C VAL A 244 11.78 3.41 -26.70
N ARG A 245 11.35 3.82 -27.89
CA ARG A 245 11.17 2.92 -29.04
C ARG A 245 12.46 2.26 -29.49
N GLU A 246 13.56 3.00 -29.52
CA GLU A 246 14.89 2.47 -29.88
C GLU A 246 15.35 1.35 -28.93
N TYR A 247 15.08 1.48 -27.63
CA TYR A 247 15.55 0.51 -26.63
C TYR A 247 14.56 -0.62 -26.32
N LEU A 248 13.26 -0.34 -26.37
CA LEU A 248 12.20 -1.26 -25.93
C LEU A 248 11.32 -1.78 -27.07
N GLY A 249 11.50 -1.29 -28.30
CA GLY A 249 10.63 -1.59 -29.45
C GLY A 249 9.45 -0.61 -29.57
N ASP A 250 8.78 -0.59 -30.72
CA ASP A 250 7.57 0.22 -30.87
C ASP A 250 6.43 -0.43 -30.07
N PRO A 251 5.78 0.28 -29.13
CA PRO A 251 4.61 -0.25 -28.43
C PRO A 251 3.47 -0.64 -29.38
N ASP A 252 3.41 -0.07 -30.60
CA ASP A 252 2.44 -0.47 -31.63
C ASP A 252 2.75 -1.84 -32.27
N ASP A 253 3.97 -2.38 -32.06
CA ASP A 253 4.43 -3.67 -32.59
C ASP A 253 4.35 -4.82 -31.55
N VAL A 254 3.84 -4.53 -30.34
CA VAL A 254 3.67 -5.52 -29.26
C VAL A 254 2.19 -5.89 -29.15
N ASP A 255 1.86 -7.11 -29.58
CA ASP A 255 0.53 -7.74 -29.49
C ASP A 255 -0.04 -7.74 -28.05
#